data_AF-A0A962BWX9-F1
#
_entry.id   AF-A0A962BWX9-F1
#
_cell.length_a   1.000
_cell.length_b   1.000
_cell.length_c   1.000
_cell.angle_alpha   90.00
_cell.angle_beta   90.00
_cell.angle_gamma   90.00
#
_symmetry.space_group_name_H-M   'P 1'
#
loop_
_entity.id
_entity.type
_entity.pdbx_description
1 polymer ?
#
loop_
_entity_poly.entity_id
_entity_poly.type
_entity_poly.pdbx_seq_one_letter_code
_entity_poly.pdbx_strand_id
1 'polypeptide(L)'
;MSRNTGSVPIQAARHAFFEGSGTLPSQLPRNILSSWQRCQSLGLAAERPPAIEPVSDAALRELRERNESLSRHARPELDALAAHAMSAGSIVLLTDQRGWIVDAAGNPQFLDKAAKVTLRPGACWGEDQVGTNAIGTAIVEGIPVEVRGGEHYRAPHQILSCSATPIHDPFGELIGVLDISGDARLRHLHAMGLVRLAAANIEHRYFEQGIDGCDLLRVHADRALLGSSQEGVLAFREGRLVAANLAGLELFSLRRSDLGQIDFAGLFDGPLSRLRSDGVLLDSSGRALYGKVDPRRAPAARY
;
A
#
# COMPACT_ATOMS: atom_id res chain seq x y z
N MET A 1 -29.45 22.37 -11.72
CA MET A 1 -29.54 21.17 -12.58
C MET A 1 -28.13 20.85 -13.07
N SER A 2 -27.37 20.05 -12.33
CA SER A 2 -26.00 19.69 -12.67
C SER A 2 -26.01 18.44 -13.55
N ARG A 3 -25.29 18.50 -14.68
CA ARG A 3 -25.28 17.48 -15.72
C ARG A 3 -24.61 16.21 -15.19
N ASN A 4 -25.37 15.12 -15.20
CA ASN A 4 -24.92 13.75 -14.99
C ASN A 4 -23.91 13.40 -16.10
N THR A 5 -22.61 13.52 -15.81
CA THR A 5 -21.55 13.04 -16.70
C THR A 5 -21.58 11.52 -16.68
N GLY A 6 -22.25 10.94 -17.69
CA GLY A 6 -22.50 9.51 -17.80
C GLY A 6 -21.24 8.67 -17.64
N SER A 7 -21.18 7.93 -16.54
CA SER A 7 -20.40 6.72 -16.46
C SER A 7 -21.02 5.71 -17.41
N VAL A 8 -20.22 5.13 -18.29
CA VAL A 8 -20.66 3.89 -18.95
C VAL A 8 -20.91 2.86 -17.85
N PRO A 9 -22.06 2.14 -17.84
CA PRO A 9 -22.30 1.12 -16.84
C PRO A 9 -21.16 0.10 -16.90
N ILE A 10 -20.47 -0.15 -15.80
CA ILE A 10 -19.39 -1.16 -15.70
C ILE A 10 -19.80 -2.51 -16.30
N GLN A 11 -21.10 -2.83 -16.27
CA GLN A 11 -21.72 -3.99 -16.92
C GLN A 11 -21.52 -4.01 -18.44
N ALA A 12 -21.66 -2.87 -19.12
CA ALA A 12 -21.40 -2.77 -20.56
C ALA A 12 -19.91 -2.99 -20.89
N ALA A 13 -19.00 -2.48 -20.03
CA ALA A 13 -17.57 -2.74 -20.17
C ALA A 13 -17.24 -4.24 -20.01
N ARG A 14 -17.85 -4.90 -19.01
CA ARG A 14 -17.72 -6.35 -18.81
C ARG A 14 -18.22 -7.14 -20.02
N HIS A 15 -19.43 -6.84 -20.49
CA HIS A 15 -20.03 -7.52 -21.64
C HIS A 15 -19.14 -7.36 -22.89
N ALA A 16 -18.66 -6.15 -23.18
CA ALA A 16 -17.74 -5.91 -24.29
C ALA A 16 -16.41 -6.69 -24.15
N PHE A 17 -15.85 -6.77 -22.94
CA PHE A 17 -14.58 -7.46 -22.70
C PHE A 17 -14.70 -8.99 -22.73
N PHE A 18 -15.68 -9.56 -22.04
CA PHE A 18 -15.80 -11.01 -21.82
C PHE A 18 -16.58 -11.73 -22.92
N GLU A 19 -17.53 -11.05 -23.57
CA GLU A 19 -18.38 -11.66 -24.61
C GLU A 19 -17.96 -11.26 -26.02
N GLY A 20 -16.94 -10.39 -26.16
CA GLY A 20 -16.40 -9.97 -27.46
C GLY A 20 -17.33 -9.05 -28.27
N SER A 21 -18.36 -8.49 -27.63
CA SER A 21 -19.38 -7.69 -28.27
C SER A 21 -19.15 -6.19 -28.07
N GLY A 22 -18.53 -5.52 -29.04
CA GLY A 22 -18.45 -4.06 -29.10
C GLY A 22 -17.11 -3.46 -28.64
N THR A 23 -17.02 -2.14 -28.70
CA THR A 23 -15.83 -1.37 -28.32
C THR A 23 -15.75 -1.20 -26.81
N LEU A 24 -14.58 -1.48 -26.22
CA LEU A 24 -14.33 -1.20 -24.81
C LEU A 24 -14.56 0.28 -24.52
N PRO A 25 -15.33 0.61 -23.46
CA PRO A 25 -15.57 2.00 -23.09
C PRO A 25 -14.26 2.71 -22.75
N SER A 26 -14.07 3.93 -23.26
CA SER A 26 -12.88 4.75 -23.00
C SER A 26 -12.71 5.20 -21.54
N GLN A 27 -13.67 4.88 -20.67
CA GLN A 27 -13.75 5.35 -19.28
C GLN A 27 -13.33 4.29 -18.24
N LEU A 28 -13.02 3.04 -18.63
CA LEU A 28 -12.51 2.04 -17.68
C LEU A 28 -11.10 2.44 -17.23
N PRO A 29 -10.77 2.44 -15.93
CA PRO A 29 -9.42 2.76 -15.48
C PRO A 29 -8.39 1.83 -16.13
N ARG A 30 -7.26 2.39 -16.57
CA ARG A 30 -6.24 1.65 -17.33
C ARG A 30 -5.71 0.44 -16.56
N ASN A 31 -5.47 0.58 -15.25
CA ASN A 31 -5.03 -0.50 -14.38
C ASN A 31 -6.06 -1.64 -14.30
N ILE A 32 -7.36 -1.34 -14.31
CA ILE A 32 -8.43 -2.35 -14.33
C ILE A 32 -8.44 -3.09 -15.66
N LEU A 33 -8.36 -2.38 -16.78
CA LEU A 33 -8.29 -3.00 -18.10
C LEU A 33 -7.04 -3.89 -18.25
N SER A 34 -5.87 -3.41 -17.85
CA SER A 34 -4.63 -4.18 -17.86
C SER A 34 -4.74 -5.45 -17.02
N SER A 35 -5.32 -5.33 -15.81
CA SER A 35 -5.58 -6.47 -14.93
C SER A 35 -6.55 -7.48 -15.56
N TRP A 36 -7.64 -7.02 -16.19
CA TRP A 36 -8.58 -7.89 -16.89
C TRP A 36 -7.90 -8.67 -18.02
N GLN A 37 -7.03 -8.02 -18.79
CA GLN A 37 -6.25 -8.65 -19.85
C GLN A 37 -5.29 -9.70 -19.32
N ARG A 38 -4.56 -9.40 -18.22
CA ARG A 38 -3.69 -10.39 -17.56
C ARG A 38 -4.48 -11.60 -17.06
N CYS A 39 -5.60 -11.37 -16.38
CA CYS A 39 -6.47 -12.44 -15.89
C CYS A 39 -7.03 -13.32 -17.03
N GLN A 40 -7.43 -12.71 -18.15
CA GLN A 40 -7.87 -13.45 -19.33
C GLN A 40 -6.73 -14.27 -19.94
N SER A 41 -5.52 -13.72 -20.03
CA SER A 41 -4.35 -14.44 -20.54
C SER A 41 -3.95 -15.65 -19.69
N LEU A 42 -4.28 -15.62 -18.39
CA LEU A 42 -4.10 -16.73 -17.45
C LEU A 42 -5.24 -17.76 -17.51
N GLY A 43 -6.24 -17.57 -18.38
CA GLY A 43 -7.37 -18.50 -18.54
C GLY A 43 -8.36 -18.48 -17.37
N LEU A 44 -8.36 -17.40 -16.57
CA LEU A 44 -9.22 -17.29 -15.41
C LEU A 44 -10.70 -17.13 -15.83
N ALA A 45 -11.61 -17.89 -15.21
CA ALA A 45 -13.05 -17.83 -15.53
C ALA A 45 -13.77 -16.71 -14.75
N ALA A 46 -14.40 -15.76 -15.45
CA ALA A 46 -15.07 -14.62 -14.79
C ALA A 46 -16.32 -15.02 -13.98
N GLU A 47 -17.10 -15.98 -14.46
CA GLU A 47 -18.42 -16.31 -13.88
C GLU A 47 -18.37 -17.40 -12.80
N ARG A 48 -17.23 -18.08 -12.63
CA ARG A 48 -17.07 -19.13 -11.60
C ARG A 48 -16.43 -18.56 -10.35
N PRO A 49 -16.81 -19.00 -9.14
CA PRO A 49 -16.05 -18.68 -7.94
C PRO A 49 -14.62 -19.20 -8.08
N PRO A 50 -13.60 -18.44 -7.64
CA PRO A 50 -12.24 -18.95 -7.62
C PRO A 50 -12.14 -20.09 -6.61
N ALA A 51 -11.33 -21.10 -6.92
CA ALA A 51 -11.02 -22.20 -6.00
C ALA A 51 -9.97 -21.74 -4.97
N ILE A 52 -10.35 -20.77 -4.14
CA ILE A 52 -9.50 -20.27 -3.04
C ILE A 52 -9.80 -21.13 -1.81
N GLU A 53 -8.83 -21.90 -1.38
CA GLU A 53 -8.88 -22.61 -0.11
C GLU A 53 -7.99 -21.89 0.90
N PRO A 54 -8.56 -21.40 2.02
CA PRO A 54 -7.75 -20.87 3.10
C PRO A 54 -6.85 -21.96 3.67
N VAL A 55 -5.62 -21.58 4.00
CA VAL A 55 -4.68 -22.51 4.62
C VAL A 55 -5.18 -23.02 5.96
N SER A 56 -4.62 -24.14 6.41
CA SER A 56 -4.91 -24.69 7.74
C SER A 56 -4.51 -23.73 8.86
N ASP A 57 -5.07 -23.90 10.05
CA ASP A 57 -4.73 -23.06 11.21
C ASP A 57 -3.23 -23.10 11.56
N ALA A 58 -2.56 -24.23 11.33
CA ALA A 58 -1.12 -24.36 11.54
C ALA A 58 -0.34 -23.48 10.54
N ALA A 59 -0.67 -23.56 9.25
CA ALA A 59 -0.06 -22.75 8.22
C ALA A 59 -0.41 -21.25 8.38
N LEU A 60 -1.58 -20.91 8.92
CA LEU A 60 -1.93 -19.52 9.26
C LEU A 60 -1.09 -18.99 10.42
N ARG A 61 -0.79 -19.81 11.43
CA ARG A 61 0.16 -19.43 12.49
C ARG A 61 1.55 -19.16 11.93
N GLU A 62 2.07 -20.07 11.10
CA GLU A 62 3.36 -19.88 10.41
C GLU A 62 3.36 -18.64 9.51
N LEU A 63 2.25 -18.36 8.81
CA LEU A 63 2.09 -17.14 8.03
C LEU A 63 2.20 -15.89 8.91
N ARG A 64 1.53 -15.88 10.08
CA ARG A 64 1.59 -14.77 11.03
C ARG A 64 2.99 -14.61 11.64
N GLU A 65 3.65 -15.70 11.99
CA GLU A 65 5.01 -15.69 12.53
C GLU A 65 6.02 -15.10 11.52
N ARG A 66 5.95 -15.52 10.25
CA ARG A 66 6.80 -14.96 9.18
C ARG A 66 6.56 -13.47 8.93
N ASN A 67 5.36 -12.98 9.24
CA ASN A 67 4.96 -11.58 9.05
C ASN A 67 4.95 -10.79 10.37
N GLU A 68 5.54 -11.30 11.46
CA GLU A 68 5.51 -10.67 12.79
C GLU A 68 5.99 -9.22 12.76
N SER A 69 7.09 -8.95 12.05
CA SER A 69 7.63 -7.59 11.93
C SER A 69 6.61 -6.66 11.28
N LEU A 70 6.01 -7.05 10.16
CA LEU A 70 4.98 -6.25 9.49
C LEU A 70 3.78 -6.04 10.41
N SER A 71 3.25 -7.10 11.01
CA SER A 71 2.10 -7.02 11.91
C SER A 71 2.35 -6.12 13.11
N ARG A 72 3.55 -6.17 13.69
CA ARG A 72 3.95 -5.32 14.82
C ARG A 72 3.98 -3.83 14.46
N HIS A 73 4.57 -3.47 13.33
CA HIS A 73 4.57 -2.07 12.87
C HIS A 73 3.17 -1.62 12.40
N ALA A 74 2.36 -2.54 11.88
CA ALA A 74 1.01 -2.27 11.40
C ALA A 74 -0.05 -2.14 12.50
N ARG A 75 0.13 -2.80 13.65
CA ARG A 75 -0.90 -2.94 14.70
C ARG A 75 -1.61 -1.62 15.06
N PRO A 76 -0.93 -0.50 15.38
CA PRO A 76 -1.64 0.71 15.76
C PRO A 76 -2.52 1.29 14.63
N GLU A 77 -2.11 1.15 13.36
CA GLU A 77 -2.94 1.60 12.24
C GLU A 77 -4.10 0.63 11.98
N LEU A 78 -3.88 -0.68 12.12
CA LEU A 78 -4.94 -1.67 12.02
C LEU A 78 -6.03 -1.44 13.06
N ASP A 79 -5.65 -1.15 14.30
CA ASP A 79 -6.60 -0.88 15.38
C ASP A 79 -7.41 0.40 15.09
N ALA A 80 -6.75 1.47 14.66
CA ALA A 80 -7.40 2.74 14.32
C ALA A 80 -8.34 2.61 13.11
N LEU A 81 -7.89 1.93 12.05
CA LEU A 81 -8.72 1.68 10.87
C LEU A 81 -9.87 0.73 11.18
N ALA A 82 -9.65 -0.29 12.02
CA ALA A 82 -10.70 -1.23 12.42
C ALA A 82 -11.84 -0.50 13.15
N ALA A 83 -11.52 0.43 14.04
CA ALA A 83 -12.50 1.28 14.71
C ALA A 83 -13.33 2.11 13.71
N HIS A 84 -12.67 2.70 12.70
CA HIS A 84 -13.38 3.39 11.61
C HIS A 84 -14.26 2.42 10.81
N ALA A 85 -13.71 1.29 10.40
CA ALA A 85 -14.37 0.28 9.58
C ALA A 85 -15.61 -0.33 10.25
N MET A 86 -15.57 -0.52 11.58
CA MET A 86 -16.74 -0.93 12.37
C MET A 86 -17.93 -0.01 12.14
N SER A 87 -17.72 1.30 12.19
CA SER A 87 -18.76 2.33 12.01
C SER A 87 -19.20 2.49 10.55
N ALA A 88 -18.28 2.26 9.60
CA ALA A 88 -18.53 2.41 8.16
C ALA A 88 -19.14 1.14 7.51
N GLY A 89 -19.28 0.05 8.27
CA GLY A 89 -19.78 -1.23 7.74
C GLY A 89 -18.79 -1.89 6.78
N SER A 90 -17.49 -1.72 7.03
CA SER A 90 -16.38 -2.26 6.25
C SER A 90 -15.42 -3.06 7.13
N ILE A 91 -14.37 -3.62 6.52
CA ILE A 91 -13.28 -4.33 7.19
C ILE A 91 -11.94 -3.79 6.69
N VAL A 92 -10.91 -4.02 7.49
CA VAL A 92 -9.51 -3.75 7.20
C VAL A 92 -8.79 -5.09 7.12
N LEU A 93 -7.91 -5.22 6.14
CA LEU A 93 -7.16 -6.44 5.86
C LEU A 93 -5.68 -6.07 5.75
N LEU A 94 -4.83 -6.90 6.35
CA LEU A 94 -3.39 -6.87 6.16
C LEU A 94 -2.98 -8.14 5.42
N THR A 95 -2.23 -8.00 4.32
CA THR A 95 -1.65 -9.13 3.61
C THR A 95 -0.13 -9.08 3.60
N ASP A 96 0.49 -10.25 3.38
CA ASP A 96 1.88 -10.32 2.96
C ASP A 96 2.05 -9.82 1.50
N GLN A 97 3.30 -9.78 1.03
CA GLN A 97 3.66 -9.32 -0.31
C GLN A 97 3.14 -10.21 -1.46
N ARG A 98 2.64 -11.40 -1.16
CA ARG A 98 2.04 -12.33 -2.13
C ARG A 98 0.50 -12.27 -2.11
N GLY A 99 -0.08 -11.49 -1.20
CA GLY A 99 -1.52 -11.35 -1.04
C GLY A 99 -2.16 -12.36 -0.09
N TRP A 100 -1.38 -13.11 0.71
CA TRP A 100 -1.95 -13.92 1.78
C TRP A 100 -2.45 -13.04 2.91
N ILE A 101 -3.74 -13.14 3.22
CA ILE A 101 -4.36 -12.35 4.30
C ILE A 101 -3.84 -12.86 5.65
N VAL A 102 -3.14 -11.99 6.37
CA VAL A 102 -2.52 -12.26 7.68
C VAL A 102 -3.49 -11.91 8.81
N ASP A 103 -4.15 -10.76 8.70
CA ASP A 103 -5.07 -10.23 9.70
C ASP A 103 -6.28 -9.56 9.04
N ALA A 104 -7.40 -9.56 9.77
CA ALA A 104 -8.66 -8.95 9.35
C ALA A 104 -9.44 -8.44 10.58
N ALA A 105 -9.90 -7.20 10.53
CA ALA A 105 -10.65 -6.58 11.62
C ALA A 105 -11.67 -5.57 11.09
N GLY A 106 -12.72 -5.27 11.86
CA GLY A 106 -13.73 -4.28 11.48
C GLY A 106 -15.15 -4.74 11.82
N ASN A 107 -16.11 -4.41 10.96
CA ASN A 107 -17.52 -4.70 11.19
C ASN A 107 -17.80 -6.22 11.15
N PRO A 108 -18.33 -6.85 12.22
CA PRO A 108 -18.57 -8.29 12.26
C PRO A 108 -19.53 -8.81 11.18
N GLN A 109 -20.58 -8.05 10.88
CA GLN A 109 -21.55 -8.46 9.86
C GLN A 109 -20.92 -8.44 8.45
N PHE A 110 -19.98 -7.53 8.21
CA PHE A 110 -19.26 -7.50 6.95
C PHE A 110 -18.15 -8.56 6.89
N LEU A 111 -17.48 -8.89 8.01
CA LEU A 111 -16.58 -10.04 8.09
C LEU A 111 -17.28 -11.34 7.64
N ASP A 112 -18.49 -11.59 8.14
CA ASP A 112 -19.28 -12.77 7.74
C ASP A 112 -19.65 -12.78 6.25
N LYS A 113 -19.93 -11.60 5.67
CA LYS A 113 -20.21 -11.48 4.23
C LYS A 113 -18.95 -11.69 3.39
N ALA A 114 -17.84 -11.08 3.80
CA ALA A 114 -16.53 -11.20 3.16
C ALA A 114 -16.03 -12.67 3.17
N ALA A 115 -16.24 -13.38 4.28
CA ALA A 115 -15.88 -14.80 4.39
C ALA A 115 -16.60 -15.69 3.38
N LYS A 116 -17.83 -15.35 2.94
CA LYS A 116 -18.58 -16.11 1.92
C LYS A 116 -17.96 -16.01 0.52
N VAL A 117 -17.13 -15.01 0.28
CA VAL A 117 -16.32 -14.85 -0.94
C VAL A 117 -14.83 -15.10 -0.65
N THR A 118 -14.53 -15.76 0.46
CA THR A 118 -13.16 -16.15 0.87
C THR A 118 -12.21 -14.95 1.11
N LEU A 119 -12.75 -13.76 1.39
CA LEU A 119 -11.97 -12.62 1.86
C LEU A 119 -11.77 -12.71 3.37
N ARG A 120 -10.84 -13.58 3.81
CA ARG A 120 -10.56 -13.87 5.23
C ARG A 120 -9.11 -14.31 5.46
N PRO A 121 -8.58 -14.24 6.70
CA PRO A 121 -7.24 -14.70 7.01
C PRO A 121 -6.96 -16.13 6.52
N GLY A 122 -5.76 -16.32 5.99
CA GLY A 122 -5.31 -17.57 5.39
C GLY A 122 -5.70 -17.77 3.92
N ALA A 123 -6.50 -16.89 3.32
CA ALA A 123 -6.76 -16.89 1.89
C ALA A 123 -5.73 -16.05 1.11
N CYS A 124 -5.34 -16.48 -0.09
CA CYS A 124 -4.50 -15.70 -0.99
C CYS A 124 -5.36 -14.89 -1.97
N TRP A 125 -5.13 -13.57 -2.02
CA TRP A 125 -5.81 -12.61 -2.90
C TRP A 125 -4.92 -12.08 -4.02
N GLY A 126 -3.94 -12.89 -4.44
CA GLY A 126 -3.16 -12.64 -5.65
C GLY A 126 -4.03 -12.50 -6.90
N GLU A 127 -3.67 -11.58 -7.80
CA GLU A 127 -4.41 -11.32 -9.04
C GLU A 127 -4.47 -12.56 -9.94
N ASP A 128 -3.40 -13.34 -9.95
CA ASP A 128 -3.26 -14.59 -10.70
C ASP A 128 -4.19 -15.72 -10.23
N GLN A 129 -4.66 -15.68 -8.98
CA GLN A 129 -5.55 -16.68 -8.40
C GLN A 129 -7.01 -16.19 -8.41
N VAL A 130 -7.21 -14.97 -7.95
CA VAL A 130 -8.54 -14.40 -7.68
C VAL A 130 -9.08 -13.62 -8.87
N GLY A 131 -8.22 -13.25 -9.81
CA GLY A 131 -8.51 -12.25 -10.82
C GLY A 131 -8.41 -10.83 -10.25
N THR A 132 -8.77 -9.83 -11.06
CA THR A 132 -8.78 -8.41 -10.68
C THR A 132 -9.49 -8.18 -9.36
N ASN A 133 -8.70 -7.77 -8.38
CA ASN A 133 -9.09 -7.39 -7.02
C ASN A 133 -8.07 -6.36 -6.51
N ALA A 134 -8.42 -5.53 -5.51
CA ALA A 134 -7.54 -4.42 -5.13
C ALA A 134 -6.19 -4.89 -4.56
N ILE A 135 -6.17 -5.94 -3.74
CA ILE A 135 -4.95 -6.49 -3.12
C ILE A 135 -3.98 -6.97 -4.21
N GLY A 136 -4.41 -7.93 -5.02
CA GLY A 136 -3.57 -8.52 -6.07
C GLY A 136 -3.14 -7.51 -7.12
N THR A 137 -4.04 -6.60 -7.52
CA THR A 137 -3.71 -5.57 -8.51
C THR A 137 -2.72 -4.56 -7.94
N ALA A 138 -2.82 -4.19 -6.66
CA ALA A 138 -1.85 -3.31 -6.01
C ALA A 138 -0.45 -3.95 -5.92
N ILE A 139 -0.37 -5.26 -5.70
CA ILE A 139 0.89 -6.03 -5.74
C ILE A 139 1.52 -5.96 -7.14
N VAL A 140 0.74 -6.23 -8.18
CA VAL A 140 1.23 -6.26 -9.57
C VAL A 140 1.63 -4.87 -10.07
N GLU A 141 0.83 -3.85 -9.77
CA GLU A 141 1.05 -2.49 -10.28
C GLU A 141 2.02 -1.68 -9.39
N GLY A 142 2.25 -2.09 -8.13
CA GLY A 142 3.10 -1.37 -7.18
C GLY A 142 2.55 0.00 -6.76
N ILE A 143 1.24 0.23 -6.92
CA ILE A 143 0.56 1.50 -6.62
C ILE A 143 -0.73 1.26 -5.83
N PRO A 144 -1.29 2.29 -5.16
CA PRO A 144 -2.62 2.18 -4.58
C PRO A 144 -3.69 1.94 -5.65
N VAL A 145 -4.62 1.02 -5.37
CA VAL A 145 -5.67 0.59 -6.31
C VAL A 145 -7.03 0.56 -5.63
N GLU A 146 -8.04 1.10 -6.32
CA GLU A 146 -9.45 0.88 -6.00
C GLU A 146 -10.06 -0.10 -7.00
N VAL A 147 -10.88 -1.04 -6.51
CA VAL A 147 -11.69 -1.95 -7.34
C VAL A 147 -13.11 -1.98 -6.79
N ARG A 148 -14.09 -1.68 -7.62
CA ARG A 148 -15.50 -1.48 -7.22
C ARG A 148 -16.44 -2.34 -8.02
N GLY A 149 -17.19 -3.19 -7.32
CA GLY A 149 -18.28 -3.98 -7.89
C GLY A 149 -17.85 -4.72 -9.14
N GLY A 150 -18.48 -4.39 -10.28
CA GLY A 150 -18.22 -5.00 -11.59
C GLY A 150 -16.78 -4.89 -12.11
N GLU A 151 -15.94 -4.05 -11.52
CA GLU A 151 -14.49 -3.99 -11.81
C GLU A 151 -13.76 -5.25 -11.35
N HIS A 152 -14.29 -5.96 -10.35
CA HIS A 152 -13.77 -7.26 -9.95
C HIS A 152 -13.92 -8.26 -11.09
N TYR A 153 -12.87 -9.01 -11.40
CA TYR A 153 -12.90 -9.95 -12.51
C TYR A 153 -13.96 -11.04 -12.28
N ARG A 154 -14.00 -11.61 -11.07
CA ARG A 154 -14.92 -12.66 -10.64
C ARG A 154 -16.29 -12.10 -10.28
N ALA A 155 -17.35 -12.64 -10.87
CA ALA A 155 -18.73 -12.25 -10.59
C ALA A 155 -19.12 -12.32 -9.10
N PRO A 156 -18.74 -13.36 -8.33
CA PRO A 156 -19.02 -13.41 -6.89
C PRO A 156 -18.40 -12.25 -6.09
N HIS A 157 -17.32 -11.64 -6.56
CA HIS A 157 -16.59 -10.59 -5.85
C HIS A 157 -17.15 -9.19 -6.13
N GLN A 158 -18.13 -9.06 -7.02
CA GLN A 158 -18.77 -7.78 -7.33
C GLN A 158 -19.60 -7.21 -6.16
N ILE A 159 -19.75 -7.95 -5.07
CA ILE A 159 -20.32 -7.42 -3.82
C ILE A 159 -19.37 -6.45 -3.10
N LEU A 160 -18.09 -6.41 -3.51
CA LEU A 160 -17.02 -5.69 -2.82
C LEU A 160 -16.70 -4.34 -3.47
N SER A 161 -16.36 -3.37 -2.63
CA SER A 161 -15.62 -2.16 -2.99
C SER A 161 -14.37 -2.13 -2.11
N CYS A 162 -13.21 -2.19 -2.75
CA CYS A 162 -11.92 -2.35 -2.10
C CYS A 162 -11.02 -1.15 -2.40
N SER A 163 -10.21 -0.77 -1.41
CA SER A 163 -9.19 0.27 -1.50
C SER A 163 -7.92 -0.27 -0.86
N ALA A 164 -6.96 -0.64 -1.71
CA ALA A 164 -5.72 -1.27 -1.28
C ALA A 164 -4.52 -0.36 -1.58
N THR A 165 -3.53 -0.39 -0.69
CA THR A 165 -2.25 0.27 -0.90
C THR A 165 -1.09 -0.65 -0.52
N PRO A 166 -0.03 -0.71 -1.33
CA PRO A 166 1.16 -1.46 -0.98
C PRO A 166 1.87 -0.83 0.23
N ILE A 167 2.53 -1.67 1.03
CA ILE A 167 3.42 -1.30 2.13
C ILE A 167 4.81 -1.81 1.78
N HIS A 168 5.81 -0.94 1.91
CA HIS A 168 7.20 -1.27 1.64
C HIS A 168 8.06 -1.21 2.89
N ASP A 169 9.16 -1.95 2.89
CA ASP A 169 10.20 -1.78 3.89
C ASP A 169 11.04 -0.50 3.59
N PRO A 170 11.95 -0.11 4.50
CA PRO A 170 12.81 1.04 4.30
C PRO A 170 13.63 1.02 3.00
N PHE A 171 13.95 -0.17 2.49
CA PHE A 171 14.81 -0.38 1.34
C PHE A 171 14.03 -0.41 0.01
N GLY A 172 12.70 -0.25 0.09
CA GLY A 172 11.83 -0.17 -1.07
C GLY A 172 11.22 -1.50 -1.50
N GLU A 173 11.46 -2.59 -0.76
CA GLU A 173 10.88 -3.90 -1.05
C GLU A 173 9.42 -3.95 -0.61
N LEU A 174 8.54 -4.53 -1.44
CA LEU A 174 7.15 -4.77 -1.08
C LEU A 174 7.09 -5.84 0.01
N ILE A 175 6.51 -5.50 1.16
CA ILE A 175 6.37 -6.42 2.30
C ILE A 175 4.92 -6.78 2.59
N GLY A 176 3.96 -6.03 2.07
CA GLY A 176 2.55 -6.32 2.27
C GLY A 176 1.61 -5.34 1.59
N VAL A 177 0.32 -5.55 1.81
CA VAL A 177 -0.74 -4.64 1.35
C VAL A 177 -1.70 -4.39 2.49
N LEU A 178 -2.11 -3.13 2.64
CA LEU A 178 -3.22 -2.73 3.50
C LEU A 178 -4.44 -2.48 2.64
N ASP A 179 -5.57 -3.07 3.00
CA ASP A 179 -6.83 -2.93 2.26
C ASP A 179 -7.99 -2.58 3.18
N ILE A 180 -8.88 -1.72 2.70
CA ILE A 180 -10.21 -1.51 3.26
C ILE A 180 -11.23 -2.03 2.27
N SER A 181 -12.02 -3.01 2.71
CA SER A 181 -13.07 -3.65 1.91
C SER A 181 -14.43 -3.41 2.52
N GLY A 182 -15.41 -3.04 1.69
CA GLY A 182 -16.79 -2.80 2.09
C GLY A 182 -17.79 -3.22 1.03
N ASP A 183 -19.08 -3.04 1.32
CA ASP A 183 -20.16 -3.36 0.37
C ASP A 183 -20.12 -2.40 -0.82
N ALA A 184 -20.15 -2.93 -2.05
CA ALA A 184 -20.10 -2.17 -3.29
C ALA A 184 -21.27 -1.19 -3.47
N ARG A 185 -22.37 -1.40 -2.76
CA ARG A 185 -23.55 -0.51 -2.79
C ARG A 185 -23.36 0.76 -1.97
N LEU A 186 -22.36 0.79 -1.09
CA LEU A 186 -22.04 1.93 -0.23
C LEU A 186 -20.88 2.73 -0.82
N ARG A 187 -20.87 4.04 -0.56
CA ARG A 187 -19.76 4.91 -0.99
C ARG A 187 -18.74 5.06 0.13
N HIS A 188 -17.56 4.49 -0.07
CA HIS A 188 -16.43 4.58 0.85
C HIS A 188 -15.50 5.74 0.49
N LEU A 189 -16.05 6.98 0.48
CA LEU A 189 -15.41 8.18 -0.11
C LEU A 189 -13.98 8.48 0.39
N HIS A 190 -13.65 8.10 1.62
CA HIS A 190 -12.37 8.41 2.25
C HIS A 190 -11.45 7.19 2.43
N ALA A 191 -11.88 5.99 2.03
CA ALA A 191 -11.15 4.76 2.29
C ALA A 191 -9.72 4.79 1.71
N MET A 192 -9.56 5.21 0.46
CA MET A 192 -8.24 5.32 -0.17
C MET A 192 -7.33 6.34 0.53
N GLY A 193 -7.86 7.45 1.02
CA GLY A 193 -7.06 8.43 1.78
C GLY A 193 -6.57 7.85 3.11
N LEU A 194 -7.48 7.17 3.84
CA LEU A 194 -7.19 6.55 5.14
C LEU A 194 -6.17 5.42 5.01
N VAL A 195 -6.34 4.53 4.03
CA VAL A 195 -5.45 3.39 3.83
C VAL A 195 -4.05 3.84 3.44
N ARG A 196 -3.92 4.87 2.58
CA ARG A 196 -2.61 5.45 2.21
C ARG A 196 -1.91 6.12 3.39
N LEU A 197 -2.65 6.89 4.19
CA LEU A 197 -2.09 7.51 5.40
C LEU A 197 -1.58 6.46 6.38
N ALA A 198 -2.39 5.42 6.62
CA ALA A 198 -2.01 4.31 7.47
C ALA A 198 -0.75 3.60 6.95
N ALA A 199 -0.70 3.25 5.66
CA ALA A 199 0.50 2.65 5.09
C ALA A 199 1.75 3.53 5.24
N ALA A 200 1.64 4.84 5.00
CA ALA A 200 2.75 5.77 5.21
C ALA A 200 3.21 5.81 6.68
N ASN A 201 2.28 5.76 7.64
CA ASN A 201 2.61 5.65 9.07
C ASN A 201 3.32 4.33 9.38
N ILE A 202 2.88 3.21 8.80
CA ILE A 202 3.53 1.90 8.97
C ILE A 202 4.96 1.94 8.43
N GLU A 203 5.15 2.44 7.20
CA GLU A 203 6.47 2.60 6.59
C GLU A 203 7.37 3.51 7.44
N HIS A 204 6.84 4.63 7.96
CA HIS A 204 7.58 5.54 8.84
C HIS A 204 8.09 4.84 10.11
N ARG A 205 7.29 3.98 10.74
CA ARG A 205 7.67 3.29 11.98
C ARG A 205 8.91 2.41 11.84
N TYR A 206 9.18 1.87 10.64
CA TYR A 206 10.39 1.08 10.41
C TYR A 206 11.68 1.87 10.65
N PHE A 207 11.62 3.20 10.64
CA PHE A 207 12.78 4.06 10.90
C PHE A 207 12.93 4.46 12.37
N GLU A 208 11.95 4.18 13.24
CA GLU A 208 11.99 4.60 14.66
C GLU A 208 13.17 4.01 15.41
N GLN A 209 13.61 2.80 15.06
CA GLN A 209 14.74 2.13 15.68
C GLN A 209 16.08 2.41 14.99
N GLY A 210 16.11 3.26 13.97
CA GLY A 210 17.29 3.46 13.14
C GLY A 210 17.59 2.32 12.17
N ILE A 211 18.57 2.54 11.30
CA ILE A 211 19.09 1.52 10.37
C ILE A 211 20.58 1.37 10.63
N ASP A 212 21.03 0.13 10.82
CA ASP A 212 22.41 -0.19 11.16
C ASP A 212 23.41 0.35 10.13
N GLY A 213 24.42 1.06 10.65
CA GLY A 213 25.48 1.66 9.84
C GLY A 213 25.05 2.85 8.99
N CYS A 214 23.86 3.43 9.22
CA CYS A 214 23.36 4.59 8.50
C CYS A 214 23.29 5.85 9.36
N ASP A 215 23.50 7.00 8.73
CA ASP A 215 23.00 8.29 9.22
C ASP A 215 21.53 8.43 8.84
N LEU A 216 20.64 8.59 9.82
CA LEU A 216 19.23 8.86 9.56
C LEU A 216 18.99 10.37 9.58
N LEU A 217 18.55 10.87 8.43
CA LEU A 217 18.19 12.25 8.21
C LEU A 217 16.68 12.39 8.28
N ARG A 218 16.19 13.25 9.18
CA ARG A 218 14.78 13.62 9.27
C ARG A 218 14.63 15.04 8.78
N VAL A 219 13.91 15.23 7.68
CA VAL A 219 13.80 16.51 6.97
C VAL A 219 12.37 16.82 6.56
N HIS A 220 12.04 18.10 6.56
CA HIS A 220 10.78 18.58 6.03
C HIS A 220 10.90 20.05 5.60
N ALA A 221 10.13 20.48 4.60
CA ALA A 221 10.12 21.86 4.13
C ALA A 221 9.42 22.82 5.12
N ASP A 222 8.46 22.30 5.88
CA ASP A 222 7.81 22.98 7.00
C ASP A 222 8.35 22.42 8.33
N ARG A 223 8.95 23.29 9.16
CA ARG A 223 9.48 22.94 10.48
C ARG A 223 8.40 22.39 11.43
N ALA A 224 7.14 22.79 11.28
CA ALA A 224 6.05 22.35 12.15
C ALA A 224 5.70 20.86 11.97
N LEU A 225 6.07 20.27 10.84
CA LEU A 225 5.79 18.88 10.51
C LEU A 225 6.95 17.92 10.82
N LEU A 226 8.10 18.44 11.26
CA LEU A 226 9.21 17.62 11.75
C LEU A 226 8.79 16.86 13.02
N GLY A 227 9.18 15.59 13.08
CA GLY A 227 8.80 14.63 14.13
C GLY A 227 7.41 14.02 13.97
N SER A 228 6.67 14.39 12.92
CA SER A 228 5.43 13.70 12.53
C SER A 228 5.71 12.62 11.48
N SER A 229 4.74 11.75 11.21
CA SER A 229 4.86 10.75 10.13
C SER A 229 4.95 11.36 8.72
N GLN A 230 4.68 12.66 8.59
CA GLN A 230 4.80 13.39 7.33
C GLN A 230 6.23 13.90 7.07
N GLU A 231 7.16 13.77 8.03
CA GLU A 231 8.55 14.10 7.75
C GLU A 231 9.18 13.09 6.80
N GLY A 232 10.08 13.58 5.95
CA GLY A 232 10.94 12.73 5.14
C GLY A 232 12.03 12.13 6.01
N VAL A 233 12.16 10.80 5.98
CA VAL A 233 13.25 10.08 6.62
C VAL A 233 14.11 9.46 5.52
N LEU A 234 15.39 9.80 5.51
CA LEU A 234 16.38 9.31 4.57
C LEU A 234 17.53 8.65 5.34
N ALA A 235 17.94 7.45 4.98
CA ALA A 235 19.09 6.79 5.59
C ALA A 235 20.26 6.74 4.60
N PHE A 236 21.39 7.30 5.03
CA PHE A 236 22.62 7.32 4.24
C PHE A 236 23.67 6.38 4.83
N ARG A 237 24.19 5.47 4.01
CA ARG A 237 25.35 4.64 4.36
C ARG A 237 26.53 5.14 3.54
N GLU A 238 27.56 5.63 4.23
CA GLU A 238 28.77 6.17 3.59
C GLU A 238 28.44 7.26 2.54
N GLY A 239 27.42 8.08 2.82
CA GLY A 239 26.98 9.15 1.91
C GLY A 239 26.03 8.72 0.79
N ARG A 240 25.73 7.42 0.65
CA ARG A 240 24.76 6.91 -0.33
C ARG A 240 23.40 6.70 0.30
N LEU A 241 22.34 7.17 -0.35
CA LEU A 241 20.95 6.97 0.09
C LEU A 241 20.59 5.49 -0.09
N VAL A 242 20.38 4.75 1.00
CA VAL A 242 20.07 3.31 0.95
C VAL A 242 18.64 2.99 1.39
N ALA A 243 17.98 3.90 2.11
CA ALA A 243 16.59 3.74 2.53
C ALA A 243 15.89 5.09 2.65
N ALA A 244 14.58 5.12 2.42
CA ALA A 244 13.76 6.29 2.61
C ALA A 244 12.30 5.91 2.84
N ASN A 245 11.58 6.66 3.68
CA ASN A 245 10.12 6.54 3.73
C ASN A 245 9.48 7.24 2.51
N LEU A 246 8.18 7.01 2.30
CA LEU A 246 7.46 7.61 1.16
C LEU A 246 7.58 9.15 1.14
N ALA A 247 7.41 9.82 2.29
CA ALA A 247 7.53 11.28 2.37
C ALA A 247 8.92 11.78 1.96
N GLY A 248 9.99 11.06 2.31
CA GLY A 248 11.35 11.38 1.90
C GLY A 248 11.53 11.23 0.40
N LEU A 249 11.02 10.15 -0.18
CA LEU A 249 11.06 9.96 -1.64
C LEU A 249 10.28 11.06 -2.37
N GLU A 250 9.07 11.38 -1.92
CA GLU A 250 8.22 12.43 -2.50
C GLU A 250 8.87 13.83 -2.39
N LEU A 251 9.48 14.15 -1.26
CA LEU A 251 10.15 15.43 -1.03
C LEU A 251 11.24 15.71 -2.08
N PHE A 252 11.92 14.67 -2.55
CA PHE A 252 12.99 14.75 -3.56
C PHE A 252 12.56 14.23 -4.94
N SER A 253 11.27 13.94 -5.16
CA SER A 253 10.75 13.36 -6.41
C SER A 253 11.48 12.08 -6.86
N LEU A 254 11.91 11.27 -5.88
CA LEU A 254 12.59 10.01 -6.09
C LEU A 254 11.61 8.84 -6.16
N ARG A 255 12.03 7.76 -6.81
CA ARG A 255 11.38 6.46 -6.80
C ARG A 255 12.16 5.50 -5.91
N ARG A 256 11.51 4.42 -5.47
CA ARG A 256 12.16 3.34 -4.71
C ARG A 256 13.35 2.74 -5.47
N SER A 257 13.28 2.67 -6.80
CA SER A 257 14.37 2.22 -7.66
C SER A 257 15.64 3.07 -7.57
N ASP A 258 15.53 4.31 -7.10
CA ASP A 258 16.67 5.24 -7.04
C ASP A 258 17.47 5.03 -5.73
N LEU A 259 16.94 4.26 -4.77
CA LEU A 259 17.67 3.84 -3.57
C LEU A 259 18.93 3.04 -3.97
N GLY A 260 20.05 3.35 -3.33
CA GLY A 260 21.37 2.80 -3.64
C GLY A 260 22.07 3.45 -4.83
N GLN A 261 21.43 4.38 -5.54
CA GLN A 261 21.99 5.06 -6.71
C GLN A 261 22.29 6.55 -6.48
N ILE A 262 21.67 7.13 -5.45
CA ILE A 262 21.77 8.56 -5.16
C ILE A 262 22.74 8.81 -4.01
N ASP A 263 23.70 9.70 -4.23
CA ASP A 263 24.59 10.18 -3.17
C ASP A 263 24.03 11.46 -2.52
N PHE A 264 24.42 11.71 -1.27
CA PHE A 264 23.99 12.85 -0.47
C PHE A 264 24.18 14.18 -1.20
N ALA A 265 25.32 14.35 -1.87
CA ALA A 265 25.63 15.56 -2.62
C ALA A 265 24.73 15.78 -3.86
N GLY A 266 24.02 14.75 -4.33
CA GLY A 266 23.01 14.89 -5.39
C GLY A 266 21.70 15.49 -4.89
N LEU A 267 21.41 15.38 -3.59
CA LEU A 267 20.15 15.85 -2.99
C LEU A 267 20.29 17.17 -2.25
N PHE A 268 21.48 17.48 -1.72
CA PHE A 268 21.69 18.61 -0.83
C PHE A 268 22.85 19.50 -1.26
N ASP A 269 22.67 20.81 -1.07
CA ASP A 269 23.72 21.82 -1.22
C ASP A 269 24.34 22.15 0.15
N GLY A 270 25.52 21.56 0.38
CA GLY A 270 26.31 21.70 1.60
C GLY A 270 26.46 20.41 2.40
N PRO A 271 27.35 20.38 3.40
CA PRO A 271 27.65 19.17 4.16
C PRO A 271 26.57 18.84 5.18
N LEU A 272 26.41 17.54 5.50
CA LEU A 272 25.52 17.03 6.55
C LEU A 272 25.72 17.70 7.92
N SER A 273 26.92 18.22 8.20
CA SER A 273 27.23 18.95 9.43
C SER A 273 26.38 20.20 9.64
N ARG A 274 25.92 20.88 8.57
CA ARG A 274 25.03 22.04 8.69
C ARG A 274 23.68 21.69 9.30
N LEU A 275 23.13 20.53 8.96
CA LEU A 275 21.88 20.08 9.59
C LEU A 275 22.08 19.75 11.08
N ARG A 276 23.28 19.29 11.47
CA ARG A 276 23.61 19.03 12.88
C ARG A 276 23.78 20.31 13.70
N SER A 277 24.31 21.38 13.11
CA SER A 277 24.55 22.64 13.81
C SER A 277 23.34 23.59 13.78
N ASP A 278 22.75 23.77 12.60
CA ASP A 278 21.80 24.87 12.34
C ASP A 278 20.36 24.36 12.23
N GLY A 279 20.19 23.03 12.07
CA GLY A 279 18.90 22.40 11.83
C GLY A 279 18.27 22.77 10.48
N VAL A 280 19.07 23.30 9.55
CA VAL A 280 18.65 23.70 8.20
C VAL A 280 19.71 23.28 7.17
N LEU A 281 19.25 22.83 6.00
CA LEU A 281 20.09 22.54 4.83
C LEU A 281 19.32 22.92 3.55
N LEU A 282 20.03 23.32 2.50
CA LEU A 282 19.41 23.54 1.20
C LEU A 282 19.41 22.23 0.41
N ASP A 283 18.33 21.93 -0.31
CA ASP A 283 18.38 20.90 -1.34
C ASP A 283 19.09 21.40 -2.61
N SER A 284 19.33 20.50 -3.56
CA SER A 284 20.00 20.82 -4.83
C SER A 284 19.22 21.82 -5.72
N SER A 285 17.95 22.09 -5.41
CA SER A 285 17.15 23.15 -6.06
C SER A 285 17.20 24.50 -5.33
N GLY A 286 17.93 24.58 -4.21
CA GLY A 286 18.03 25.77 -3.37
C GLY A 286 16.87 25.95 -2.38
N ARG A 287 15.97 24.97 -2.23
CA ARG A 287 14.88 25.02 -1.25
C ARG A 287 15.43 24.70 0.13
N ALA A 288 15.04 25.51 1.12
CA ALA A 288 15.39 25.27 2.52
C ALA A 288 14.58 24.09 3.08
N LEU A 289 15.30 23.15 3.70
CA LEU A 289 14.75 22.03 4.44
C LEU A 289 15.20 22.13 5.88
N TYR A 290 14.24 22.01 6.79
CA TYR A 290 14.50 21.92 8.22
C TYR A 290 14.71 20.46 8.57
N GLY A 291 15.56 20.15 9.54
CA GLY A 291 15.74 18.77 9.93
C GLY A 291 16.73 18.53 11.04
N LYS A 292 16.94 17.25 11.33
CA LYS A 292 17.92 16.74 12.29
C LYS A 292 18.54 15.44 11.79
N VAL A 293 19.69 15.10 12.35
CA VAL A 293 20.35 13.81 12.12
C VAL A 293 20.25 12.98 13.39
N ASP A 294 19.63 11.80 13.30
CA ASP A 294 19.58 10.88 14.43
C ASP A 294 21.00 10.34 14.72
N PRO A 295 21.30 9.94 15.98
CA PRO A 295 22.56 9.30 16.30
C PRO A 295 22.76 8.02 15.46
N ARG A 296 23.97 7.83 14.93
CA ARG A 296 24.29 6.59 14.19
C ARG A 296 24.12 5.40 15.12
N ARG A 297 23.33 4.42 14.69
CA ARG A 297 23.26 3.13 15.38
C ARG A 297 24.50 2.31 15.02
N ALA A 298 25.26 1.90 16.04
CA ALA A 298 26.36 0.96 15.85
C ALA A 298 25.78 -0.34 15.27
N PRO A 299 26.44 -0.96 14.27
CA PRO A 299 25.95 -2.22 13.71
C PRO A 299 25.81 -3.25 14.84
N ALA A 300 24.70 -3.99 14.85
CA ALA A 300 24.55 -5.10 15.79
C ALA A 300 25.75 -6.04 15.64
N ALA A 301 26.43 -6.36 16.75
CA ALA A 301 27.51 -7.32 16.75
C ALA A 301 26.96 -8.63 16.17
N ARG A 302 27.50 -9.08 15.03
CA ARG A 302 27.17 -10.39 14.48
C ARG A 302 27.72 -11.42 15.47
N TYR A 303 26.85 -12.07 16.23
CA TYR A 303 27.17 -13.25 17.03
C TYR A 303 27.13 -14.50 16.15
#